data_AF-A0A8H7GVJ6-F1
#
_entry.id   AF-A0A8H7GVJ6-F1
#
_cell.length_a   1.000
_cell.length_b   1.000
_cell.length_c   1.000
_cell.angle_alpha   90.00
_cell.angle_beta   90.00
_cell.angle_gamma   90.00
#
_symmetry.space_group_name_H-M   'P 1'
#
loop_
_entity.id
_entity.type
_entity.pdbx_description
1 polymer ?
#
loop_
_entity_poly.entity_id
_entity_poly.type
_entity_poly.pdbx_seq_one_letter_code
_entity_poly.pdbx_strand_id
1 'polypeptide(L)'
;MTSQQSRLSFSTENCKLLKPHYFSEVSARVSFNVPDEKLPNVIDQHFFTNHFFVEYFIKFKEMVRSIVPDAFVLIQPPVLEEPPSLINDPRKIVDDRTIYCPHYYDGMSLMFKSWNSRYNVDTLGIMRGRYLNPILGIVFGERAIRNCLKKQFIELKEEGRRCLGNVPVLMSETGMPFDMEGKRAYEDGRYQMQTCALDALAYALEGAGMHHTYWCYSSINCHKWGDRWNNEDFSFWSPDDRDLSFDFPGDDGSVNSSSRSDSITSTRRSSVTPSIRSIRTMKENAGVAQVLKTKFAYHRKRLVPSLFKSTFMNDLHDEYADPKVGSVEEASLVSTSSDNIRYRHYKQCYPSPDGIRAVSAVMRPFVVATLGTVKESEFDIKLSKFALTIKLDIEGFENQLATNPTLIFVPKWHYPYLNYDDISLNTGFVKYDEISEYLEWYHYDLEVDDSGSSLKKRFRFERTYNHTQES
;
A
#
# COMPACT_ATOMS: atom_id res chain seq x y z
N MET A 1 -26.48 -4.94 -24.81
CA MET A 1 -25.14 -4.31 -24.86
C MET A 1 -24.52 -4.53 -26.24
N THR A 2 -23.82 -3.55 -26.81
CA THR A 2 -23.05 -3.69 -28.05
C THR A 2 -21.91 -4.70 -27.86
N SER A 3 -21.64 -5.56 -28.85
CA SER A 3 -20.53 -6.51 -28.77
C SER A 3 -19.17 -5.78 -28.79
N GLN A 4 -18.12 -6.36 -28.22
CA GLN A 4 -16.76 -5.80 -28.32
C GLN A 4 -16.37 -5.54 -29.79
N GLN A 5 -16.71 -6.48 -30.68
CA GLN A 5 -16.49 -6.33 -32.11
C GLN A 5 -17.15 -5.08 -32.67
N SER A 6 -18.41 -4.81 -32.31
CA SER A 6 -19.12 -3.62 -32.78
C SER A 6 -18.53 -2.31 -32.25
N ARG A 7 -18.01 -2.28 -31.02
CA ARG A 7 -17.31 -1.10 -30.48
C ARG A 7 -15.97 -0.87 -31.19
N LEU A 8 -15.24 -1.94 -31.49
CA LEU A 8 -14.00 -1.86 -32.26
C LEU A 8 -14.27 -1.35 -33.67
N SER A 9 -15.24 -1.94 -34.39
CA SER A 9 -15.68 -1.46 -35.71
C SER A 9 -16.08 0.00 -35.67
N PHE A 10 -16.88 0.43 -34.68
CA PHE A 10 -17.23 1.84 -34.52
C PHE A 10 -15.98 2.73 -34.35
N SER A 11 -15.05 2.34 -33.47
CA SER A 11 -13.82 3.09 -33.25
C SER A 11 -12.91 3.13 -34.49
N THR A 12 -12.92 2.11 -35.35
CA THR A 12 -12.07 2.07 -36.55
C THR A 12 -12.73 2.77 -37.74
N GLU A 13 -14.04 2.62 -37.90
CA GLU A 13 -14.77 3.08 -39.08
C GLU A 13 -15.36 4.49 -38.93
N ASN A 14 -15.71 4.89 -37.69
CA ASN A 14 -16.47 6.12 -37.44
C ASN A 14 -15.68 7.17 -36.62
N CYS A 15 -14.68 6.76 -35.85
CA CYS A 15 -13.83 7.70 -35.13
C CYS A 15 -12.62 8.10 -35.97
N LYS A 16 -12.46 9.42 -36.22
CA LYS A 16 -11.27 9.97 -36.88
C LYS A 16 -10.50 10.87 -35.92
N LEU A 17 -9.23 10.54 -35.68
CA LEU A 17 -8.35 11.42 -34.93
C LEU A 17 -8.06 12.68 -35.77
N LEU A 18 -8.55 13.84 -35.32
CA LEU A 18 -8.50 15.07 -36.11
C LEU A 18 -7.08 15.66 -36.20
N LYS A 19 -6.28 15.50 -35.15
CA LYS A 19 -4.93 16.06 -35.04
C LYS A 19 -3.97 15.07 -34.37
N PRO A 20 -3.53 14.01 -35.09
CA PRO A 20 -2.68 12.97 -34.53
C PRO A 20 -1.35 13.47 -33.98
N HIS A 21 -0.83 14.59 -34.50
CA HIS A 21 0.49 15.12 -34.17
C HIS A 21 0.47 16.42 -33.35
N TYR A 22 -0.67 16.75 -32.73
CA TYR A 22 -0.85 18.05 -32.07
C TYR A 22 0.20 18.36 -30.99
N PHE A 23 0.64 17.34 -30.25
CA PHE A 23 1.64 17.46 -29.19
C PHE A 23 3.03 16.95 -29.60
N SER A 24 3.22 16.55 -30.86
CA SER A 24 4.49 16.02 -31.36
C SER A 24 5.16 16.91 -32.41
N GLU A 25 4.43 17.88 -32.98
CA GLU A 25 4.90 18.80 -34.00
C GLU A 25 4.62 20.26 -33.64
N VAL A 26 5.56 21.14 -34.00
CA VAL A 26 5.37 22.58 -33.83
C VAL A 26 4.33 23.10 -34.83
N SER A 27 3.24 23.65 -34.30
CA SER A 27 2.19 24.27 -35.10
C SER A 27 2.29 25.79 -35.07
N ALA A 28 2.22 26.43 -36.23
CA ALA A 28 2.10 27.90 -36.32
C ALA A 28 0.86 28.48 -35.60
N ARG A 29 -0.08 27.62 -35.18
CA ARG A 29 -1.28 28.00 -34.43
C ARG A 29 -1.04 28.07 -32.91
N VAL A 30 0.11 27.62 -32.42
CA VAL A 30 0.45 27.61 -30.99
C VAL A 30 1.64 28.55 -30.79
N SER A 31 1.44 29.62 -30.04
CA SER A 31 2.51 30.55 -29.66
C SER A 31 3.12 30.09 -28.35
N PHE A 32 4.42 29.83 -28.34
CA PHE A 32 5.15 29.51 -27.12
C PHE A 32 5.84 30.77 -26.60
N ASN A 33 5.72 31.03 -25.30
CA ASN A 33 6.44 32.11 -24.63
C ASN A 33 7.84 31.63 -24.24
N VAL A 34 8.70 31.42 -25.24
CA VAL A 34 10.11 31.02 -25.09
C VAL A 34 11.01 32.21 -25.42
N PRO A 35 11.92 32.61 -24.52
CA PRO A 35 12.94 33.60 -24.84
C PRO A 35 13.90 33.04 -25.89
N ASP A 36 13.98 33.69 -27.06
CA ASP A 36 15.05 33.58 -28.09
C ASP A 36 15.53 32.20 -28.57
N GLU A 37 14.77 31.11 -28.39
CA GLU A 37 15.07 29.81 -28.99
C GLU A 37 14.23 29.50 -30.23
N LYS A 38 14.88 28.98 -31.28
CA LYS A 38 14.20 28.38 -32.43
C LYS A 38 13.42 27.16 -31.93
N LEU A 39 12.10 27.19 -32.09
CA LEU A 39 11.22 26.06 -31.81
C LEU A 39 11.78 24.78 -32.44
N PRO A 40 11.77 23.64 -31.71
CA PRO A 40 12.31 22.39 -32.24
C PRO A 40 11.44 21.86 -33.38
N ASN A 41 12.02 21.11 -34.32
CA ASN A 41 11.23 20.49 -35.39
C ASN A 41 10.29 19.39 -34.86
N VAL A 42 10.64 18.78 -33.72
CA VAL A 42 9.89 17.71 -33.05
C VAL A 42 9.76 18.07 -31.58
N ILE A 43 8.56 17.93 -31.01
CA ILE A 43 8.32 18.13 -29.59
C ILE A 43 8.64 16.82 -28.87
N ASP A 44 9.67 16.84 -28.02
CA ASP A 44 9.98 15.75 -27.11
C ASP A 44 9.26 15.91 -25.77
N GLN A 45 9.43 14.93 -24.89
CA GLN A 45 8.78 14.90 -23.58
C GLN A 45 9.22 16.07 -22.69
N HIS A 46 10.49 16.46 -22.75
CA HIS A 46 11.02 17.58 -21.97
C HIS A 46 10.39 18.91 -22.41
N PHE A 47 10.29 19.16 -23.72
CA PHE A 47 9.62 20.33 -24.28
C PHE A 47 8.12 20.31 -23.94
N PHE A 48 7.46 19.16 -24.09
CA PHE A 48 6.06 19.01 -23.71
C PHE A 48 5.81 19.40 -22.26
N THR A 49 6.59 18.85 -21.33
CA THR A 49 6.44 19.09 -19.89
C THR A 49 6.70 20.56 -19.54
N ASN A 50 7.74 21.19 -20.08
CA ASN A 50 8.09 22.57 -19.72
C ASN A 50 7.23 23.65 -20.39
N HIS A 51 6.49 23.32 -21.46
CA HIS A 51 5.67 24.29 -22.19
C HIS A 51 4.18 23.96 -22.15
N PHE A 52 3.75 22.86 -22.73
CA PHE A 52 2.32 22.52 -22.83
C PHE A 52 1.72 22.20 -21.46
N PHE A 53 2.39 21.34 -20.70
CA PHE A 53 1.92 20.96 -19.38
C PHE A 53 1.95 22.14 -18.41
N VAL A 54 3.02 22.94 -18.41
CA VAL A 54 3.12 24.14 -17.55
C VAL A 54 2.04 25.18 -17.89
N GLU A 55 1.77 25.43 -19.17
CA GLU A 55 0.71 26.36 -19.58
C GLU A 55 -0.67 25.88 -19.11
N TYR A 56 -0.96 24.59 -19.28
CA TYR A 56 -2.16 23.98 -18.74
C TYR A 56 -2.23 24.13 -17.21
N PHE A 57 -1.13 23.82 -16.52
CA PHE A 57 -1.06 23.86 -15.06
C PHE A 57 -1.33 25.26 -14.50
N ILE A 58 -0.78 26.31 -15.13
CA ILE A 58 -1.06 27.71 -14.75
C ILE A 58 -2.57 28.00 -14.87
N LYS A 59 -3.17 27.71 -16.03
CA LYS A 59 -4.60 27.97 -16.27
C LYS A 59 -5.50 27.17 -15.32
N PHE A 60 -5.14 25.91 -15.06
CA PHE A 60 -5.83 25.05 -14.10
C PHE A 60 -5.74 25.62 -12.68
N LYS A 61 -4.55 25.99 -12.24
CA LYS A 61 -4.31 26.59 -10.92
C LYS A 61 -5.08 27.90 -10.74
N GLU A 62 -5.04 28.80 -11.72
CA GLU A 62 -5.78 30.07 -11.72
C GLU A 62 -7.30 29.83 -11.66
N MET A 63 -7.82 28.89 -12.46
CA MET A 63 -9.22 28.51 -12.45
C MET A 63 -9.66 28.02 -11.06
N VAL A 64 -8.95 27.05 -10.49
CA VAL A 64 -9.27 26.49 -9.15
C VAL A 64 -9.22 27.59 -8.09
N ARG A 65 -8.17 28.41 -8.09
CA ARG A 65 -7.97 29.44 -7.06
C ARG A 65 -8.82 30.70 -7.24
N SER A 66 -9.42 30.90 -8.40
CA SER A 66 -10.48 31.91 -8.57
C SER A 66 -11.73 31.59 -7.74
N ILE A 67 -11.93 30.31 -7.38
CA ILE A 67 -13.04 29.83 -6.56
C ILE A 67 -12.57 29.54 -5.13
N VAL A 68 -11.43 28.85 -4.97
CA VAL A 68 -10.85 28.47 -3.67
C VAL A 68 -9.39 28.94 -3.59
N PRO A 69 -9.14 30.21 -3.17
CA PRO A 69 -7.81 30.83 -3.24
C PRO A 69 -6.70 30.06 -2.51
N ASP A 70 -7.05 29.40 -1.41
CA ASP A 70 -6.12 28.68 -0.53
C ASP A 70 -6.00 27.18 -0.83
N ALA A 71 -6.54 26.70 -1.96
CA ALA A 71 -6.43 25.30 -2.34
C ALA A 71 -4.97 24.90 -2.59
N PHE A 72 -4.57 23.76 -2.01
CA PHE A 72 -3.39 23.04 -2.46
C PHE A 72 -3.57 22.60 -3.91
N VAL A 73 -2.51 22.71 -4.70
CA VAL A 73 -2.51 22.25 -6.10
C VAL A 73 -1.39 21.24 -6.27
N LEU A 74 -1.76 20.05 -6.75
CA LEU A 74 -0.87 18.91 -6.92
C LEU A 74 -0.29 18.97 -8.33
N ILE A 75 1.03 19.07 -8.45
CA ILE A 75 1.73 19.04 -9.73
C ILE A 75 2.24 17.63 -9.99
N GLN A 76 1.58 16.95 -10.93
CA GLN A 76 1.90 15.60 -11.36
C GLN A 76 2.37 15.66 -12.82
N PRO A 77 3.68 15.58 -13.10
CA PRO A 77 4.16 15.40 -14.46
C PRO A 77 3.76 14.00 -14.99
N PRO A 78 3.93 13.74 -16.29
CA PRO A 78 3.75 12.40 -16.84
C PRO A 78 4.54 11.34 -16.05
N VAL A 79 4.01 10.12 -16.00
CA VAL A 79 4.51 9.05 -15.13
C VAL A 79 5.99 8.77 -15.43
N LEU A 80 6.80 8.71 -14.36
CA LEU A 80 8.25 8.51 -14.40
C LEU A 80 9.03 9.59 -15.16
N GLU A 81 8.44 10.70 -15.59
CA GLU A 81 9.16 11.82 -16.21
C GLU A 81 9.64 12.85 -15.18
N GLU A 82 10.68 13.61 -15.54
CA GLU A 82 11.14 14.71 -14.69
C GLU A 82 10.07 15.80 -14.59
N PRO A 83 9.86 16.41 -13.40
CA PRO A 83 8.98 17.56 -13.26
C PRO A 83 9.50 18.78 -14.02
N PRO A 84 8.63 19.73 -14.41
CA PRO A 84 9.05 20.94 -15.12
C PRO A 84 10.01 21.79 -14.28
N SER A 85 10.97 22.44 -14.93
CA SER A 85 11.97 23.28 -14.28
C SER A 85 11.39 24.65 -13.93
N LEU A 86 10.90 24.81 -12.70
CA LEU A 86 10.14 25.97 -12.22
C LEU A 86 10.73 26.66 -10.98
N ILE A 87 11.80 26.14 -10.36
CA ILE A 87 12.37 26.63 -9.08
C ILE A 87 12.71 28.13 -9.09
N ASN A 88 13.13 28.67 -10.23
CA ASN A 88 13.47 30.07 -10.43
C ASN A 88 12.59 30.75 -11.50
N ASP A 89 11.40 30.20 -11.76
CA ASP A 89 10.51 30.76 -12.78
C ASP A 89 10.02 32.16 -12.35
N PRO A 90 10.23 33.21 -13.16
CA PRO A 90 9.88 34.58 -12.79
C PRO A 90 8.37 34.80 -12.59
N ARG A 91 7.53 33.90 -13.13
CA ARG A 91 6.07 33.94 -12.98
C ARG A 91 5.62 33.42 -11.60
N LYS A 92 6.52 32.86 -10.79
CA LYS A 92 6.24 32.30 -9.45
C LYS A 92 5.12 31.25 -9.46
N ILE A 93 5.24 30.30 -10.40
CA ILE A 93 4.23 29.25 -10.61
C ILE A 93 4.15 28.30 -9.42
N VAL A 94 5.29 27.98 -8.80
CA VAL A 94 5.36 27.17 -7.59
C VAL A 94 5.28 28.07 -6.36
N ASP A 95 4.44 27.70 -5.40
CA ASP A 95 4.26 28.39 -4.12
C ASP A 95 4.16 27.42 -2.94
N ASP A 96 3.94 27.96 -1.75
CA ASP A 96 3.81 27.25 -0.47
C ASP A 96 2.62 26.27 -0.40
N ARG A 97 1.71 26.34 -1.37
CA ARG A 97 0.55 25.43 -1.52
C ARG A 97 0.65 24.54 -2.76
N THR A 98 1.86 24.37 -3.30
CA THR A 98 2.13 23.45 -4.40
C THR A 98 2.77 22.17 -3.86
N ILE A 99 2.23 21.01 -4.25
CA ILE A 99 2.71 19.69 -3.81
C ILE A 99 3.16 18.90 -5.04
N TYR A 100 4.37 18.34 -5.00
CA TYR A 100 4.88 17.47 -6.06
C TYR A 100 4.31 16.06 -5.91
N CYS A 101 3.72 15.55 -6.99
CA CYS A 101 2.98 14.28 -7.00
C CYS A 101 3.47 13.30 -8.06
N PRO A 102 4.63 12.65 -7.88
CA PRO A 102 5.08 11.61 -8.78
C PRO A 102 4.25 10.33 -8.64
N HIS A 103 4.18 9.57 -9.73
CA HIS A 103 3.72 8.19 -9.73
C HIS A 103 4.92 7.26 -9.92
N TYR A 104 4.86 6.07 -9.34
CA TYR A 104 5.87 5.04 -9.57
C TYR A 104 5.27 3.64 -9.58
N TYR A 105 5.72 2.82 -10.53
CA TYR A 105 5.49 1.38 -10.52
C TYR A 105 6.80 0.64 -10.81
N ASP A 106 7.01 -0.47 -10.10
CA ASP A 106 8.15 -1.36 -10.37
C ASP A 106 7.97 -2.02 -11.74
N GLY A 107 8.86 -1.73 -12.68
CA GLY A 107 8.69 -2.11 -14.08
C GLY A 107 8.59 -3.63 -14.28
N MET A 108 9.42 -4.42 -13.60
CA MET A 108 9.38 -5.88 -13.72
C MET A 108 8.08 -6.44 -13.14
N SER A 109 7.69 -6.01 -11.93
CA SER A 109 6.48 -6.52 -11.28
C SER A 109 5.22 -6.16 -12.04
N LEU A 110 5.15 -4.93 -12.58
CA LEU A 110 4.02 -4.47 -13.38
C LEU A 110 3.92 -5.23 -14.71
N MET A 111 5.02 -5.31 -15.48
CA MET A 111 5.01 -5.92 -16.81
C MET A 111 4.76 -7.43 -16.77
N PHE A 112 5.38 -8.13 -15.83
CA PHE A 112 5.31 -9.60 -15.78
C PHE A 112 4.24 -10.12 -14.81
N LYS A 113 3.60 -9.24 -14.04
CA LYS A 113 2.65 -9.61 -12.97
C LYS A 113 3.27 -10.71 -12.09
N SER A 114 4.47 -10.46 -11.57
CA SER A 114 5.25 -11.43 -10.80
C SER A 114 6.22 -10.70 -9.88
N TRP A 115 6.47 -11.25 -8.70
CA TRP A 115 7.50 -10.74 -7.80
C TRP A 115 8.70 -11.70 -7.76
N ASN A 116 9.88 -11.18 -8.07
CA ASN A 116 11.12 -11.94 -8.05
C ASN A 116 12.10 -11.39 -7.01
N SER A 117 12.30 -12.13 -5.91
CA SER A 117 13.22 -11.73 -4.84
C SER A 117 14.70 -11.96 -5.18
N ARG A 118 15.02 -12.59 -6.32
CA ARG A 118 16.40 -12.87 -6.73
C ARG A 118 16.98 -11.80 -7.62
N TYR A 119 16.18 -11.22 -8.50
CA TYR A 119 16.61 -10.11 -9.34
C TYR A 119 15.45 -9.17 -9.69
N ASN A 120 15.78 -7.89 -9.89
CA ASN A 120 14.90 -6.86 -10.41
C ASN A 120 15.73 -5.84 -11.22
N VAL A 121 15.17 -4.69 -11.59
CA VAL A 121 15.84 -3.66 -12.39
C VAL A 121 15.69 -2.27 -11.79
N ASP A 122 16.69 -1.42 -12.02
CA ASP A 122 16.61 0.02 -11.77
C ASP A 122 15.74 0.69 -12.86
N THR A 123 14.42 0.58 -12.70
CA THR A 123 13.42 1.07 -13.67
C THR A 123 13.63 2.54 -13.99
N LEU A 124 13.74 3.40 -12.97
CA LEU A 124 13.97 4.83 -13.15
C LEU A 124 15.32 5.10 -13.81
N GLY A 125 16.40 4.44 -13.36
CA GLY A 125 17.72 4.61 -13.97
C GLY A 125 17.75 4.23 -15.45
N ILE A 126 17.06 3.16 -15.84
CA ILE A 126 16.89 2.78 -17.25
C ILE A 126 16.14 3.86 -18.02
N MET A 127 15.03 4.38 -17.48
CA MET A 127 14.26 5.46 -18.12
C MET A 127 15.03 6.77 -18.23
N ARG A 128 15.95 7.05 -17.30
CA ARG A 128 16.87 8.20 -17.35
C ARG A 128 18.09 7.98 -18.26
N GLY A 129 18.17 6.85 -18.97
CA GLY A 129 19.31 6.55 -19.85
C GLY A 129 20.64 6.36 -19.10
N ARG A 130 20.61 6.01 -17.81
CA ARG A 130 21.81 5.83 -16.95
C ARG A 130 22.75 4.75 -17.46
N TYR A 131 22.22 3.79 -18.22
CA TYR A 131 22.94 2.60 -18.64
C TYR A 131 23.14 2.59 -20.16
N LEU A 132 24.38 2.33 -20.60
CA LEU A 132 24.69 2.11 -22.02
C LEU A 132 23.86 0.97 -22.63
N ASN A 133 23.51 -0.03 -21.81
CA ASN A 133 22.59 -1.11 -22.17
C ASN A 133 21.66 -1.37 -20.95
N PRO A 134 20.33 -1.44 -21.13
CA PRO A 134 19.38 -1.68 -20.03
C PRO A 134 19.67 -2.90 -19.16
N ILE A 135 20.34 -3.93 -19.70
CA ILE A 135 20.76 -5.12 -18.94
C ILE A 135 21.69 -4.77 -17.77
N LEU A 136 22.46 -3.69 -17.88
CA LEU A 136 23.33 -3.22 -16.80
C LEU A 136 22.56 -2.64 -15.62
N GLY A 137 21.25 -2.40 -15.78
CA GLY A 137 20.35 -1.98 -14.71
C GLY A 137 19.81 -3.13 -13.85
N ILE A 138 20.20 -4.38 -14.11
CA ILE A 138 19.75 -5.53 -13.30
C ILE A 138 20.39 -5.50 -11.90
N VAL A 139 19.56 -5.70 -10.89
CA VAL A 139 19.94 -5.73 -9.47
C VAL A 139 19.66 -7.12 -8.90
N PHE A 140 20.64 -7.71 -8.21
CA PHE A 140 20.54 -9.07 -7.67
C PHE A 140 20.44 -9.12 -6.14
N GLY A 141 19.49 -9.91 -5.64
CA GLY A 141 19.25 -10.20 -4.23
C GLY A 141 18.25 -9.24 -3.57
N GLU A 142 17.38 -9.80 -2.73
CA GLU A 142 16.26 -9.08 -2.07
C GLU A 142 16.69 -7.78 -1.40
N ARG A 143 17.80 -7.78 -0.64
CA ARG A 143 18.32 -6.57 0.01
C ARG A 143 18.72 -5.50 -1.01
N ALA A 144 19.37 -5.89 -2.10
CA ALA A 144 19.80 -4.95 -3.13
C ALA A 144 18.59 -4.40 -3.91
N ILE A 145 17.59 -5.24 -4.18
CA ILE A 145 16.33 -4.84 -4.82
C ILE A 145 15.61 -3.78 -3.98
N ARG A 146 15.42 -4.03 -2.68
CA ARG A 146 14.80 -3.07 -1.75
C ARG A 146 15.56 -1.74 -1.70
N ASN A 147 16.88 -1.80 -1.62
CA ASN A 147 17.73 -0.61 -1.63
C ASN A 147 17.70 0.12 -2.99
N CYS A 148 17.53 -0.59 -4.10
CA CYS A 148 17.36 0.00 -5.42
C CYS A 148 16.04 0.77 -5.51
N LEU A 149 14.92 0.18 -5.06
CA LEU A 149 13.63 0.89 -4.97
C LEU A 149 13.75 2.15 -4.10
N LYS A 150 14.35 2.04 -2.90
CA LYS A 150 14.61 3.19 -2.01
C LYS A 150 15.40 4.29 -2.71
N LYS A 151 16.46 3.94 -3.45
CA LYS A 151 17.26 4.91 -4.22
C LYS A 151 16.47 5.61 -5.31
N GLN A 152 15.63 4.88 -6.06
CA GLN A 152 14.77 5.47 -7.09
C GLN A 152 13.79 6.49 -6.47
N PHE A 153 13.29 6.26 -5.26
CA PHE A 153 12.35 7.17 -4.60
C PHE A 153 13.03 8.42 -4.05
N ILE A 154 14.22 8.26 -3.48
CA ILE A 154 15.07 9.39 -3.10
C ILE A 154 15.38 10.24 -4.34
N GLU A 155 15.70 9.61 -5.47
CA GLU A 155 15.98 10.32 -6.72
C GLU A 155 14.76 11.10 -7.23
N LEU A 156 13.57 10.51 -7.27
CA LEU A 156 12.34 11.22 -7.65
C LEU A 156 12.12 12.46 -6.75
N LYS A 157 12.32 12.32 -5.44
CA LYS A 157 12.21 13.42 -4.48
C LYS A 157 13.25 14.52 -4.75
N GLU A 158 14.49 14.15 -5.04
CA GLU A 158 15.57 15.09 -5.37
C GLU A 158 15.35 15.78 -6.73
N GLU A 159 14.78 15.09 -7.72
CA GLU A 159 14.32 15.71 -8.98
C GLU A 159 13.25 16.77 -8.71
N GLY A 160 12.25 16.44 -7.89
CA GLY A 160 11.26 17.40 -7.41
C GLY A 160 11.90 18.63 -6.75
N ARG A 161 12.87 18.42 -5.86
CA ARG A 161 13.59 19.51 -5.18
C ARG A 161 14.39 20.38 -6.15
N ARG A 162 15.07 19.77 -7.13
CA ARG A 162 15.88 20.48 -8.13
C ARG A 162 15.03 21.30 -9.08
N CYS A 163 13.89 20.76 -9.52
CA CYS A 163 13.05 21.39 -10.52
C CYS A 163 12.01 22.34 -9.93
N LEU A 164 11.43 22.04 -8.76
CA LEU A 164 10.32 22.78 -8.18
C LEU A 164 10.70 23.56 -6.90
N GLY A 165 11.86 23.27 -6.31
CA GLY A 165 12.28 23.87 -5.04
C GLY A 165 11.77 23.10 -3.82
N ASN A 166 11.68 23.78 -2.68
CA ASN A 166 11.32 23.14 -1.41
C ASN A 166 9.81 22.95 -1.29
N VAL A 167 9.27 21.96 -2.00
CA VAL A 167 7.85 21.58 -1.97
C VAL A 167 7.65 20.22 -1.28
N PRO A 168 6.50 20.00 -0.60
CA PRO A 168 6.14 18.66 -0.13
C PRO A 168 6.06 17.67 -1.30
N VAL A 169 6.39 16.41 -1.02
CA VAL A 169 6.31 15.33 -2.00
C VAL A 169 5.35 14.26 -1.51
N LEU A 170 4.36 13.95 -2.34
CA LEU A 170 3.38 12.89 -2.14
C LEU A 170 3.49 11.93 -3.31
N MET A 171 3.94 10.70 -3.11
CA MET A 171 3.80 9.63 -4.11
C MET A 171 2.32 9.35 -4.30
N SER A 172 1.66 10.07 -5.20
CA SER A 172 0.20 10.09 -5.31
C SER A 172 -0.36 8.80 -5.90
N GLU A 173 0.49 7.96 -6.49
CA GLU A 173 0.09 6.65 -6.95
C GLU A 173 1.29 5.71 -7.03
N THR A 174 1.14 4.56 -6.39
CA THR A 174 2.04 3.41 -6.52
C THR A 174 1.33 2.15 -6.07
N GLY A 175 1.87 0.97 -6.38
CA GLY A 175 1.26 -0.28 -5.94
C GLY A 175 1.92 -1.50 -6.54
N MET A 176 1.33 -2.66 -6.25
CA MET A 176 1.73 -3.94 -6.81
C MET A 176 0.48 -4.72 -7.26
N PRO A 177 0.52 -5.41 -8.41
CA PRO A 177 -0.63 -6.19 -8.85
C PRO A 177 -0.94 -7.33 -7.87
N PHE A 178 -2.21 -7.61 -7.66
CA PHE A 178 -2.69 -8.77 -6.90
C PHE A 178 -2.88 -10.00 -7.77
N ASP A 179 -3.09 -9.82 -9.08
CA ASP A 179 -3.25 -10.92 -10.05
C ASP A 179 -1.92 -11.55 -10.49
N MET A 180 -0.90 -11.38 -9.65
CA MET A 180 0.43 -11.94 -9.84
C MET A 180 0.42 -13.46 -9.99
N GLU A 181 1.47 -13.97 -10.62
CA GLU A 181 1.74 -15.41 -10.71
C GLU A 181 0.59 -16.19 -11.38
N GLY A 182 -0.08 -15.55 -12.33
CA GLY A 182 -1.25 -16.11 -13.00
C GLY A 182 -2.42 -16.33 -12.03
N LYS A 183 -2.65 -15.39 -11.11
CA LYS A 183 -3.75 -15.43 -10.12
C LYS A 183 -3.68 -16.57 -9.10
N ARG A 184 -2.48 -17.14 -8.86
CA ARG A 184 -2.29 -18.28 -7.94
C ARG A 184 -2.89 -18.05 -6.55
N ALA A 185 -2.75 -16.83 -6.02
CA ALA A 185 -3.26 -16.49 -4.69
C ALA A 185 -4.80 -16.62 -4.59
N TYR A 186 -5.52 -16.55 -5.71
CA TYR A 186 -6.98 -16.65 -5.74
C TYR A 186 -7.44 -18.11 -5.64
N GLU A 187 -6.54 -19.05 -5.93
CA GLU A 187 -6.80 -20.49 -5.83
C GLU A 187 -6.46 -21.03 -4.43
N ASP A 188 -5.35 -20.56 -3.84
CA ASP A 188 -4.83 -21.08 -2.58
C ASP A 188 -4.97 -20.13 -1.37
N GLY A 189 -5.45 -18.91 -1.60
CA GLY A 189 -5.64 -17.86 -0.61
C GLY A 189 -4.34 -17.18 -0.13
N ARG A 190 -3.16 -17.58 -0.64
CA ARG A 190 -1.87 -17.14 -0.08
C ARG A 190 -1.26 -16.01 -0.89
N TYR A 191 -1.37 -14.80 -0.36
CA TYR A 191 -0.84 -13.57 -0.96
C TYR A 191 0.65 -13.34 -0.66
N GLN A 192 1.46 -14.40 -0.64
CA GLN A 192 2.86 -14.30 -0.21
C GLN A 192 3.69 -13.39 -1.14
N MET A 193 3.52 -13.51 -2.46
CA MET A 193 4.29 -12.72 -3.43
C MET A 193 3.87 -11.25 -3.40
N GLN A 194 2.57 -10.98 -3.31
CA GLN A 194 1.98 -9.67 -3.18
C GLN A 194 2.46 -8.99 -1.89
N THR A 195 2.45 -9.72 -0.77
CA THR A 195 2.96 -9.24 0.52
C THR A 195 4.45 -8.91 0.45
N CYS A 196 5.27 -9.76 -0.18
CA CYS A 196 6.70 -9.49 -0.35
C CYS A 196 6.97 -8.28 -1.24
N ALA A 197 6.23 -8.12 -2.34
CA ALA A 197 6.37 -7.00 -3.26
C ALA A 197 5.97 -5.67 -2.60
N LEU A 198 4.80 -5.65 -1.94
CA LEU A 198 4.30 -4.48 -1.23
C LEU A 198 5.21 -4.10 -0.04
N ASP A 199 5.76 -5.07 0.67
CA ASP A 199 6.72 -4.79 1.74
C ASP A 199 8.04 -4.18 1.22
N ALA A 200 8.52 -4.63 0.05
CA ALA A 200 9.68 -4.01 -0.58
C ALA A 200 9.40 -2.57 -1.05
N LEU A 201 8.18 -2.32 -1.52
CA LEU A 201 7.71 -1.00 -1.92
C LEU A 201 7.55 -0.07 -0.70
N ALA A 202 6.89 -0.53 0.36
CA ALA A 202 6.73 0.20 1.61
C ALA A 202 8.07 0.58 2.25
N TYR A 203 9.03 -0.36 2.27
CA TYR A 203 10.39 -0.09 2.72
C TYR A 203 11.08 1.05 1.97
N ALA A 204 10.84 1.14 0.66
CA ALA A 204 11.37 2.23 -0.15
C ALA A 204 10.70 3.58 0.18
N LEU A 205 9.38 3.60 0.38
CA LEU A 205 8.61 4.80 0.76
C LEU A 205 9.03 5.33 2.13
N GLU A 206 9.08 4.44 3.13
CA GLU A 206 9.58 4.70 4.48
C GLU A 206 11.01 5.25 4.44
N GLY A 207 11.90 4.53 3.76
CA GLY A 207 13.31 4.91 3.64
C GLY A 207 13.56 6.22 2.89
N ALA A 208 12.65 6.66 2.02
CA ALA A 208 12.71 7.95 1.35
C ALA A 208 12.00 9.08 2.13
N GLY A 209 11.30 8.75 3.21
CA GLY A 209 10.44 9.67 3.95
C GLY A 209 9.42 10.33 3.01
N MET A 210 8.71 9.50 2.22
CA MET A 210 7.70 9.95 1.26
C MET A 210 6.29 9.59 1.74
N HIS A 211 5.42 10.60 1.81
CA HIS A 211 3.99 10.37 1.91
C HIS A 211 3.51 9.69 0.64
N HIS A 212 2.46 8.88 0.73
CA HIS A 212 2.00 8.10 -0.42
C HIS A 212 0.53 7.74 -0.34
N THR A 213 -0.02 7.44 -1.50
CA THR A 213 -1.32 6.79 -1.68
C THR A 213 -1.13 5.58 -2.58
N TYR A 214 -1.66 4.44 -2.15
CA TYR A 214 -1.59 3.25 -2.99
C TYR A 214 -2.75 3.19 -3.99
N TRP A 215 -2.44 2.73 -5.19
CA TRP A 215 -3.42 2.18 -6.13
C TRP A 215 -3.63 0.71 -5.72
N CYS A 216 -4.82 0.27 -5.29
CA CYS A 216 -6.04 1.06 -5.07
C CYS A 216 -6.99 0.46 -4.01
N TYR A 217 -8.12 1.12 -3.77
CA TYR A 217 -9.29 0.50 -3.13
C TYR A 217 -10.46 0.50 -4.12
N SER A 218 -11.04 -0.67 -4.38
CA SER A 218 -12.21 -0.82 -5.26
C SER A 218 -13.23 -1.75 -4.60
N SER A 219 -14.37 -1.20 -4.22
CA SER A 219 -15.47 -1.95 -3.60
C SER A 219 -16.17 -2.93 -4.56
N ILE A 220 -15.89 -2.84 -5.87
CA ILE A 220 -16.46 -3.71 -6.90
C ILE A 220 -15.42 -4.67 -7.48
N ASN A 221 -14.25 -4.78 -6.84
CA ASN A 221 -13.20 -5.69 -7.24
C ASN A 221 -13.71 -7.15 -7.31
N CYS A 222 -13.12 -7.98 -8.15
CA CYS A 222 -13.32 -9.43 -8.12
C CYS A 222 -12.10 -10.16 -8.71
N HIS A 223 -11.87 -11.42 -8.34
CA HIS A 223 -10.75 -12.22 -8.84
C HIS A 223 -10.75 -12.37 -10.37
N LYS A 224 -11.93 -12.34 -11.00
CA LYS A 224 -12.07 -12.51 -12.45
C LYS A 224 -11.59 -11.28 -13.24
N TRP A 225 -12.06 -10.10 -12.86
CA TRP A 225 -11.90 -8.86 -13.63
C TRP A 225 -11.04 -7.80 -12.94
N GLY A 226 -10.57 -8.08 -11.72
CA GLY A 226 -9.89 -7.13 -10.87
C GLY A 226 -10.79 -5.97 -10.48
N ASP A 227 -10.27 -4.76 -10.50
CA ASP A 227 -10.97 -3.53 -10.12
C ASP A 227 -12.01 -3.06 -11.17
N ARG A 228 -12.16 -3.84 -12.26
CA ARG A 228 -13.04 -3.60 -13.41
C ARG A 228 -12.60 -2.42 -14.27
N TRP A 229 -11.36 -1.96 -14.10
CA TRP A 229 -10.72 -0.97 -14.93
C TRP A 229 -9.52 -1.62 -15.62
N ASN A 230 -9.52 -1.64 -16.96
CA ASN A 230 -8.45 -2.24 -17.77
C ASN A 230 -8.08 -3.70 -17.46
N ASN A 231 -8.93 -4.46 -16.75
CA ASN A 231 -8.62 -5.79 -16.21
C ASN A 231 -7.37 -5.80 -15.30
N GLU A 232 -7.12 -4.70 -14.61
CA GLU A 232 -6.07 -4.60 -13.59
C GLU A 232 -6.63 -5.03 -12.24
N ASP A 233 -5.76 -5.55 -11.37
CA ASP A 233 -6.13 -5.83 -9.98
C ASP A 233 -5.02 -5.32 -9.08
N PHE A 234 -5.19 -4.10 -8.59
CA PHE A 234 -4.29 -3.47 -7.61
C PHE A 234 -4.98 -3.28 -6.26
N SER A 235 -6.22 -3.72 -6.13
CA SER A 235 -6.99 -3.34 -4.97
C SER A 235 -6.50 -4.05 -3.70
N PHE A 236 -6.40 -3.35 -2.57
CA PHE A 236 -6.08 -4.02 -1.30
C PHE A 236 -7.25 -4.83 -0.76
N TRP A 237 -8.42 -4.74 -1.36
CA TRP A 237 -9.63 -5.40 -0.89
C TRP A 237 -10.34 -6.12 -2.02
N SER A 238 -11.04 -7.19 -1.69
CA SER A 238 -11.92 -7.90 -2.62
C SER A 238 -13.06 -8.58 -1.85
N PRO A 239 -14.30 -8.50 -2.34
CA PRO A 239 -15.42 -9.23 -1.74
C PRO A 239 -15.23 -10.75 -1.87
N ASP A 240 -14.53 -11.21 -2.91
CA ASP A 240 -14.22 -12.64 -3.12
C ASP A 240 -13.27 -13.21 -2.05
N ASP A 241 -12.58 -12.34 -1.31
CA ASP A 241 -11.63 -12.72 -0.25
C ASP A 241 -12.24 -12.61 1.16
N ARG A 242 -13.51 -12.23 1.28
CA ARG A 242 -14.23 -12.15 2.56
C ARG A 242 -14.58 -13.53 3.09
N ASP A 243 -14.34 -13.73 4.37
CA ASP A 243 -14.90 -14.84 5.12
C ASP A 243 -16.31 -14.47 5.63
N LEU A 244 -17.34 -14.86 4.87
CA LEU A 244 -18.74 -14.59 5.21
C LEU A 244 -19.18 -15.24 6.55
N SER A 245 -18.41 -16.19 7.09
CA SER A 245 -18.70 -16.74 8.43
C SER A 245 -18.36 -15.76 9.57
N PHE A 246 -17.55 -14.73 9.28
CA PHE A 246 -17.20 -13.66 10.22
C PHE A 246 -18.33 -12.63 10.38
N ASP A 247 -19.11 -12.38 9.33
CA ASP A 247 -20.20 -11.38 9.33
C ASP A 247 -21.44 -11.85 10.10
N PHE A 248 -21.62 -13.17 10.23
CA PHE A 248 -22.73 -13.79 10.94
C PHE A 248 -22.20 -14.84 11.91
N PRO A 249 -21.75 -14.45 13.12
CA PRO A 249 -21.47 -15.42 14.18
C PRO A 249 -22.79 -16.12 14.52
N GLY A 250 -23.00 -17.30 13.94
CA GLY A 250 -24.21 -18.07 14.12
C GLY A 250 -24.45 -18.36 15.61
N ASP A 251 -25.66 -18.04 16.06
CA ASP A 251 -26.28 -18.56 17.28
C ASP A 251 -26.06 -20.09 17.30
N ASP A 252 -25.21 -20.57 18.22
CA ASP A 252 -24.89 -21.99 18.39
C ASP A 252 -26.14 -22.72 18.89
N GLY A 253 -27.05 -23.00 17.97
CA GLY A 253 -28.29 -23.72 18.19
C GLY A 253 -27.99 -25.10 18.76
N SER A 254 -28.45 -25.31 19.99
CA SER A 254 -28.44 -26.56 20.74
C SER A 254 -28.74 -27.79 19.86
N VAL A 255 -27.70 -28.56 19.51
CA VAL A 255 -27.90 -29.93 19.04
C VAL A 255 -27.67 -30.85 20.23
N ASN A 256 -28.77 -31.15 20.91
CA ASN A 256 -28.90 -32.28 21.81
C ASN A 256 -28.36 -33.54 21.13
N SER A 257 -27.28 -34.11 21.67
CA SER A 257 -27.07 -35.55 21.57
C SER A 257 -26.56 -36.09 22.92
N SER A 258 -27.41 -36.94 23.47
CA SER A 258 -27.32 -37.68 24.70
C SER A 258 -26.00 -38.45 24.88
N SER A 259 -25.39 -38.24 26.05
CA SER A 259 -24.73 -39.23 26.91
C SER A 259 -24.02 -40.42 26.24
N ARG A 260 -22.68 -40.39 26.25
CA ARG A 260 -21.87 -41.51 26.75
C ARG A 260 -20.61 -40.97 27.43
N SER A 261 -20.55 -41.21 28.73
CA SER A 261 -19.39 -41.09 29.59
C SER A 261 -18.31 -42.07 29.12
N ASP A 262 -17.10 -41.58 28.86
CA ASP A 262 -15.87 -42.34 29.10
C ASP A 262 -14.73 -41.36 29.36
N SER A 263 -14.20 -41.44 30.58
CA SER A 263 -12.94 -40.87 31.00
C SER A 263 -11.79 -41.54 30.24
N ILE A 264 -10.79 -40.77 29.78
CA ILE A 264 -9.34 -41.05 29.89
C ILE A 264 -8.54 -39.91 29.21
N THR A 265 -7.80 -39.23 30.08
CA THR A 265 -6.43 -38.71 29.97
C THR A 265 -5.76 -38.52 28.60
N SER A 266 -5.25 -37.29 28.41
CA SER A 266 -4.20 -36.86 27.49
C SER A 266 -3.12 -37.91 27.20
N THR A 267 -2.88 -38.23 25.92
CA THR A 267 -1.56 -38.18 25.27
C THR A 267 -1.62 -38.54 23.77
N ARG A 268 -0.88 -37.79 22.95
CA ARG A 268 -0.36 -38.12 21.60
C ARG A 268 -1.36 -38.44 20.48
N ARG A 269 -1.67 -37.45 19.62
CA ARG A 269 -2.18 -37.70 18.26
C ARG A 269 -1.03 -38.15 17.36
N SER A 270 -1.01 -39.44 17.06
CA SER A 270 -0.18 -40.07 16.04
C SER A 270 -0.68 -39.72 14.63
N SER A 271 0.18 -39.10 13.83
CA SER A 271 0.09 -39.10 12.37
C SER A 271 0.57 -40.46 11.85
N VAL A 272 -0.31 -41.29 11.28
CA VAL A 272 0.11 -42.48 10.53
C VAL A 272 -0.66 -42.52 9.22
N THR A 273 0.08 -42.44 8.12
CA THR A 273 -0.41 -42.71 6.76
C THR A 273 -0.81 -44.19 6.62
N PRO A 274 -1.84 -44.55 5.82
CA PRO A 274 -2.27 -45.93 5.70
C PRO A 274 -1.17 -46.79 5.05
N SER A 275 -0.92 -47.99 5.58
CA SER A 275 0.10 -48.90 5.03
C SER A 275 -0.31 -49.42 3.65
N ILE A 276 0.66 -49.73 2.78
CA ILE A 276 0.44 -50.20 1.40
C ILE A 276 -0.45 -51.44 1.33
N ARG A 277 -0.43 -52.29 2.38
CA ARG A 277 -1.30 -53.48 2.48
C ARG A 277 -2.78 -53.09 2.58
N SER A 278 -3.11 -52.02 3.32
CA SER A 278 -4.49 -51.52 3.45
C SER A 278 -5.04 -50.90 2.16
N ILE A 279 -4.18 -50.26 1.36
CA ILE A 279 -4.56 -49.65 0.08
C ILE A 279 -4.83 -50.73 -0.98
N ARG A 280 -4.09 -51.85 -0.95
CA ARG A 280 -4.28 -52.97 -1.88
C ARG A 280 -5.63 -53.67 -1.64
N THR A 281 -5.97 -53.93 -0.38
CA THR A 281 -7.25 -54.55 0.01
C THR A 281 -8.45 -53.65 -0.31
N MET A 282 -8.31 -52.33 -0.18
CA MET A 282 -9.36 -51.37 -0.60
C MET A 282 -9.53 -51.30 -2.12
N LYS A 283 -8.45 -51.45 -2.89
CA LYS A 283 -8.51 -51.47 -4.36
C LYS A 283 -9.20 -52.73 -4.89
N GLU A 284 -8.97 -53.88 -4.26
CA GLU A 284 -9.57 -55.17 -4.62
C GLU A 284 -11.07 -55.24 -4.29
N ASN A 285 -11.51 -54.67 -3.17
CA ASN A 285 -12.91 -54.76 -2.73
C ASN A 285 -13.83 -53.63 -3.22
N ALA A 286 -13.29 -52.44 -3.52
CA ALA A 286 -14.12 -51.26 -3.81
C ALA A 286 -13.66 -50.44 -5.04
N GLY A 287 -12.61 -50.89 -5.74
CA GLY A 287 -12.15 -50.28 -6.99
C GLY A 287 -11.36 -48.97 -6.83
N VAL A 288 -10.69 -48.56 -7.92
CA VAL A 288 -9.69 -47.47 -7.94
C VAL A 288 -10.29 -46.09 -7.62
N ALA A 289 -11.56 -45.88 -7.99
CA ALA A 289 -12.28 -44.63 -7.72
C ALA A 289 -12.43 -44.35 -6.22
N GLN A 290 -12.64 -45.38 -5.39
CA GLN A 290 -12.81 -45.23 -3.95
C GLN A 290 -11.50 -44.98 -3.22
N VAL A 291 -10.39 -45.51 -3.73
CA VAL A 291 -9.02 -45.22 -3.25
C VAL A 291 -8.63 -43.77 -3.56
N LEU A 292 -8.97 -43.26 -4.74
CA LEU A 292 -8.78 -41.85 -5.10
C LEU A 292 -9.66 -40.94 -4.23
N LYS A 293 -10.94 -41.28 -4.03
CA LYS A 293 -11.85 -40.56 -3.13
C LYS A 293 -11.31 -40.45 -1.71
N THR A 294 -10.67 -41.52 -1.21
CA THR A 294 -10.10 -41.57 0.14
C THR A 294 -8.80 -40.77 0.23
N LYS A 295 -7.95 -40.77 -0.80
CA LYS A 295 -6.76 -39.89 -0.89
C LYS A 295 -7.14 -38.42 -1.01
N PHE A 296 -8.15 -38.08 -1.81
CA PHE A 296 -8.70 -36.73 -1.90
C PHE A 296 -9.32 -36.30 -0.58
N ALA A 297 -10.05 -37.17 0.11
CA ALA A 297 -10.59 -36.89 1.45
C ALA A 297 -9.51 -36.67 2.52
N TYR A 298 -8.37 -37.37 2.42
CA TYR A 298 -7.22 -37.15 3.30
C TYR A 298 -6.53 -35.80 3.04
N HIS A 299 -6.38 -35.39 1.77
CA HIS A 299 -5.88 -34.06 1.41
C HIS A 299 -6.85 -32.94 1.79
N ARG A 300 -8.16 -33.18 1.66
CA ARG A 300 -9.24 -32.24 1.97
C ARG A 300 -9.38 -31.96 3.47
N LYS A 301 -9.05 -32.93 4.34
CA LYS A 301 -9.03 -32.77 5.80
C LYS A 301 -7.90 -31.89 6.34
N ARG A 302 -6.87 -31.58 5.53
CA ARG A 302 -5.69 -30.81 5.98
C ARG A 302 -5.78 -29.31 5.66
N LEU A 303 -6.79 -28.86 4.92
CA LEU A 303 -6.84 -27.49 4.40
C LEU A 303 -7.96 -26.61 4.96
N VAL A 304 -9.07 -27.12 5.50
CA VAL A 304 -10.13 -26.24 6.06
C VAL A 304 -10.95 -26.99 7.14
N PRO A 305 -11.13 -26.46 8.36
CA PRO A 305 -12.17 -26.91 9.29
C PRO A 305 -13.57 -26.63 8.72
N SER A 306 -14.51 -27.53 8.99
CA SER A 306 -15.83 -27.60 8.35
C SER A 306 -16.77 -26.44 8.70
N LEU A 307 -17.28 -25.73 7.68
CA LEU A 307 -18.65 -25.20 7.61
C LEU A 307 -18.93 -24.60 6.21
N PHE A 308 -19.10 -25.45 5.20
CA PHE A 308 -19.87 -25.09 4.00
C PHE A 308 -20.73 -26.28 3.59
N LYS A 309 -21.96 -26.26 4.11
CA LYS A 309 -23.08 -27.13 3.74
C LYS A 309 -24.29 -26.18 3.72
N SER A 310 -24.66 -25.56 2.60
CA SER A 310 -25.56 -26.07 1.55
C SER A 310 -25.66 -24.95 0.48
N THR A 311 -25.50 -25.19 -0.83
CA THR A 311 -26.48 -25.59 -1.88
C THR A 311 -27.66 -24.63 -2.10
N PHE A 312 -27.64 -23.85 -3.21
CA PHE A 312 -28.64 -23.76 -4.32
C PHE A 312 -28.16 -22.69 -5.33
N MET A 313 -27.68 -23.05 -6.53
CA MET A 313 -28.37 -23.06 -7.85
C MET A 313 -29.24 -21.86 -8.24
N ASN A 314 -28.83 -21.22 -9.35
CA ASN A 314 -29.57 -20.55 -10.44
C ASN A 314 -30.62 -19.48 -10.10
N ASP A 315 -30.47 -18.25 -10.62
CA ASP A 315 -30.91 -17.88 -11.97
C ASP A 315 -30.43 -16.45 -12.35
N LEU A 316 -30.29 -16.27 -13.67
CA LEU A 316 -30.10 -14.98 -14.34
C LEU A 316 -31.35 -14.11 -14.18
N HIS A 317 -31.18 -12.82 -13.87
CA HIS A 317 -31.90 -11.75 -14.57
C HIS A 317 -31.25 -10.37 -14.31
N ASP A 318 -30.97 -9.67 -15.41
CA ASP A 318 -30.78 -8.22 -15.47
C ASP A 318 -32.02 -7.52 -14.89
N GLU A 319 -31.84 -6.56 -13.98
CA GLU A 319 -32.67 -5.36 -13.92
C GLU A 319 -31.97 -4.22 -13.15
N TYR A 320 -31.86 -3.07 -13.81
CA TYR A 320 -31.54 -1.79 -13.22
C TYR A 320 -32.64 -1.40 -12.22
N ALA A 321 -32.30 -1.13 -10.96
CA ALA A 321 -33.18 -0.46 -10.01
C ALA A 321 -32.49 0.78 -9.39
N ASP A 322 -33.26 1.87 -9.38
CA ASP A 322 -32.97 3.26 -9.02
C ASP A 322 -32.51 3.44 -7.55
N PRO A 323 -31.64 4.42 -7.23
CA PRO A 323 -31.05 4.60 -5.91
C PRO A 323 -31.89 5.56 -5.07
N LYS A 324 -32.45 5.08 -3.95
CA LYS A 324 -32.82 5.88 -2.77
C LYS A 324 -33.42 4.98 -1.69
N VAL A 325 -32.59 4.53 -0.76
CA VAL A 325 -32.71 4.73 0.70
C VAL A 325 -31.36 4.29 1.25
N GLY A 326 -30.62 5.23 1.82
CA GLY A 326 -29.31 4.97 2.38
C GLY A 326 -29.39 4.13 3.65
N SER A 327 -28.50 3.15 3.75
CA SER A 327 -27.79 2.90 4.99
C SER A 327 -26.34 3.32 4.76
N VAL A 328 -25.86 4.25 5.56
CA VAL A 328 -24.47 4.72 5.60
C VAL A 328 -23.61 3.67 6.35
N GLU A 329 -23.97 2.38 6.28
CA GLU A 329 -23.40 1.30 7.10
C GLU A 329 -22.56 0.28 6.30
N GLU A 330 -22.52 0.35 4.97
CA GLU A 330 -21.68 -0.55 4.15
C GLU A 330 -20.34 0.07 3.73
N ALA A 331 -19.82 1.01 4.51
CA ALA A 331 -18.37 1.20 4.53
C ALA A 331 -17.80 0.03 5.34
N SER A 332 -17.37 -1.03 4.64
CA SER A 332 -16.73 -2.21 5.24
C SER A 332 -15.54 -1.76 6.09
N LEU A 333 -15.80 -1.61 7.39
CA LEU A 333 -14.80 -1.34 8.41
C LEU A 333 -13.80 -2.48 8.35
N VAL A 334 -12.53 -2.11 8.24
CA VAL A 334 -11.45 -3.06 8.46
C VAL A 334 -11.67 -3.69 9.82
N SER A 335 -11.78 -5.02 9.92
CA SER A 335 -11.97 -5.68 11.22
C SER A 335 -10.72 -5.45 12.08
N THR A 336 -10.81 -4.49 13.01
CA THR A 336 -9.76 -4.13 13.97
C THR A 336 -9.68 -5.12 15.14
N SER A 337 -10.44 -6.21 15.09
CA SER A 337 -10.48 -7.19 16.17
C SER A 337 -9.19 -8.00 16.26
N SER A 338 -8.76 -8.26 17.48
CA SER A 338 -7.64 -9.18 17.79
C SER A 338 -7.96 -10.65 17.48
N ASP A 339 -9.22 -10.97 17.14
CA ASP A 339 -9.62 -12.34 16.79
C ASP A 339 -8.86 -12.87 15.56
N ASN A 340 -8.40 -11.98 14.68
CA ASN A 340 -7.53 -12.27 13.54
C ASN A 340 -6.21 -12.97 13.93
N ILE A 341 -5.70 -12.73 15.14
CA ILE A 341 -4.46 -13.35 15.65
C ILE A 341 -4.62 -14.87 15.78
N ARG A 342 -5.83 -15.35 16.12
CA ARG A 342 -6.11 -16.77 16.33
C ARG A 342 -5.81 -17.59 15.09
N TYR A 343 -5.97 -17.01 13.91
CA TYR A 343 -5.84 -17.71 12.65
C TYR A 343 -4.40 -17.76 12.11
N ARG A 344 -3.42 -17.11 12.76
CA ARG A 344 -2.00 -17.09 12.33
C ARG A 344 -1.82 -16.66 10.86
N HIS A 345 -2.68 -15.76 10.35
CA HIS A 345 -2.67 -15.31 8.95
C HIS A 345 -1.30 -14.75 8.52
N TYR A 346 -0.52 -14.22 9.47
CA TYR A 346 0.81 -13.65 9.25
C TYR A 346 1.82 -14.55 8.53
N LYS A 347 1.90 -15.86 8.87
CA LYS A 347 2.93 -16.74 8.29
C LYS A 347 2.59 -17.21 6.88
N GLN A 348 1.31 -17.20 6.52
CA GLN A 348 0.84 -17.71 5.22
C GLN A 348 0.34 -16.58 4.30
N CYS A 349 0.29 -15.33 4.80
CA CYS A 349 -0.17 -14.16 4.06
C CYS A 349 -1.60 -14.34 3.53
N TYR A 350 -2.49 -14.89 4.36
CA TYR A 350 -3.92 -14.95 4.04
C TYR A 350 -4.55 -13.55 4.10
N PRO A 351 -5.66 -13.30 3.37
CA PRO A 351 -6.43 -12.09 3.57
C PRO A 351 -6.99 -12.02 5.00
N SER A 352 -7.35 -10.83 5.46
CA SER A 352 -8.14 -10.70 6.68
C SER A 352 -9.58 -11.19 6.45
N PRO A 353 -10.34 -11.57 7.49
CA PRO A 353 -11.71 -12.07 7.34
C PRO A 353 -12.66 -11.12 6.61
N ASP A 354 -12.43 -9.83 6.72
CA ASP A 354 -13.15 -8.74 6.05
C ASP A 354 -12.67 -8.49 4.60
N GLY A 355 -11.73 -9.28 4.08
CA GLY A 355 -11.37 -9.31 2.65
C GLY A 355 -10.17 -8.44 2.26
N ILE A 356 -9.38 -7.94 3.21
CA ILE A 356 -8.16 -7.18 2.89
C ILE A 356 -7.05 -8.17 2.54
N ARG A 357 -6.37 -7.89 1.43
CA ARG A 357 -5.30 -8.69 0.87
C ARG A 357 -3.94 -8.13 1.28
N ALA A 358 -2.94 -9.01 1.43
CA ALA A 358 -1.57 -8.65 1.82
C ALA A 358 -1.47 -7.75 3.06
N VAL A 359 -2.39 -7.91 4.03
CA VAL A 359 -2.59 -7.02 5.19
C VAL A 359 -1.31 -6.68 5.93
N SER A 360 -0.45 -7.68 6.16
CA SER A 360 0.82 -7.49 6.88
C SER A 360 1.80 -6.52 6.21
N ALA A 361 1.69 -6.32 4.89
CA ALA A 361 2.52 -5.34 4.19
C ALA A 361 1.88 -3.94 4.17
N VAL A 362 0.55 -3.86 4.21
CA VAL A 362 -0.25 -2.64 4.05
C VAL A 362 -0.49 -1.93 5.38
N MET A 363 -0.87 -2.68 6.41
CA MET A 363 -1.13 -2.17 7.75
C MET A 363 0.19 -1.95 8.47
N ARG A 364 0.77 -0.76 8.38
CA ARG A 364 2.06 -0.44 9.00
C ARG A 364 1.92 0.66 10.03
N PRO A 365 2.73 0.65 11.11
CA PRO A 365 2.82 1.79 12.01
C PRO A 365 3.39 3.01 11.29
N PHE A 366 2.87 4.20 11.56
CA PHE A 366 3.35 5.44 10.97
C PHE A 366 3.07 6.65 11.87
N VAL A 367 3.84 7.74 11.65
CA VAL A 367 3.61 9.00 12.34
C VAL A 367 2.42 9.72 11.72
N VAL A 368 1.37 9.93 12.51
CA VAL A 368 0.16 10.67 12.10
C VAL A 368 0.41 12.17 12.18
N ALA A 369 0.98 12.64 13.28
CA ALA A 369 1.27 14.05 13.49
C ALA A 369 2.44 14.24 14.47
N THR A 370 3.22 15.30 14.26
CA THR A 370 4.30 15.69 15.17
C THR A 370 4.60 17.18 15.02
N LEU A 371 5.06 17.82 16.10
CA LEU A 371 5.61 19.19 16.06
C LEU A 371 7.06 19.23 15.54
N GLY A 372 7.68 18.07 15.32
CA GLY A 372 9.05 17.95 14.83
C GLY A 372 9.17 17.59 13.36
N THR A 373 10.41 17.50 12.89
CA THR A 373 10.75 16.92 11.59
C THR A 373 11.10 15.45 11.77
N VAL A 374 10.37 14.54 11.10
CA VAL A 374 10.74 13.11 11.06
C VAL A 374 12.07 12.93 10.33
N LYS A 375 13.03 12.24 10.95
CA LYS A 375 14.35 11.93 10.39
C LYS A 375 14.44 10.50 9.89
N GLU A 376 13.87 9.56 10.65
CA GLU A 376 13.83 8.14 10.29
C GLU A 376 12.47 7.59 10.72
N SER A 377 11.84 6.79 9.87
CA SER A 377 10.61 6.06 10.18
C SER A 377 10.62 4.80 9.34
N GLU A 378 10.90 3.66 9.94
CA GLU A 378 11.04 2.37 9.24
C GLU A 378 10.34 1.25 10.03
N PHE A 379 9.64 0.36 9.32
CA PHE A 379 8.99 -0.81 9.89
C PHE A 379 9.54 -2.11 9.30
N ASP A 380 10.06 -2.98 10.17
CA ASP A 380 10.45 -4.35 9.84
C ASP A 380 9.28 -5.30 10.10
N ILE A 381 8.63 -5.74 9.02
CA ILE A 381 7.51 -6.70 9.05
C ILE A 381 7.88 -8.06 9.67
N LYS A 382 9.13 -8.53 9.47
CA LYS A 382 9.57 -9.87 9.91
C LYS A 382 9.81 -9.88 11.43
N LEU A 383 10.34 -8.78 11.95
CA LEU A 383 10.56 -8.56 13.39
C LEU A 383 9.37 -7.91 14.09
N SER A 384 8.40 -7.39 13.32
CA SER A 384 7.32 -6.52 13.82
C SER A 384 7.88 -5.35 14.65
N LYS A 385 8.97 -4.74 14.17
CA LYS A 385 9.69 -3.65 14.86
C LYS A 385 9.53 -2.34 14.11
N PHE A 386 9.02 -1.32 14.77
CA PHE A 386 8.97 0.05 14.28
C PHE A 386 10.08 0.87 14.92
N ALA A 387 10.80 1.65 14.13
CA ALA A 387 11.82 2.58 14.60
C ALA A 387 11.47 3.99 14.10
N LEU A 388 11.53 4.97 15.00
CA LEU A 388 11.19 6.36 14.73
C LEU A 388 12.22 7.29 15.36
N THR A 389 12.78 8.19 14.55
CA THR A 389 13.62 9.30 15.00
C THR A 389 12.98 10.60 14.55
N ILE A 390 12.73 11.51 15.49
CA ILE A 390 12.23 12.86 15.20
C ILE A 390 13.23 13.90 15.71
N LYS A 391 13.32 15.02 15.00
CA LYS A 391 14.03 16.22 15.45
C LYS A 391 13.00 17.25 15.90
N LEU A 392 13.11 17.73 17.13
CA LEU A 392 12.26 18.78 17.70
C LEU A 392 13.07 20.07 17.87
N ASP A 393 12.46 21.19 17.50
CA ASP A 393 12.96 22.53 17.82
C ASP A 393 12.19 23.04 19.05
N ILE A 394 12.85 23.07 20.20
CA ILE A 394 12.20 23.22 21.51
C ILE A 394 12.10 24.69 21.95
N GLU A 395 13.04 25.52 21.49
CA GLU A 395 13.19 26.90 21.94
C GLU A 395 11.91 27.72 21.66
N GLY A 396 11.19 28.08 22.73
CA GLY A 396 9.94 28.84 22.65
C GLY A 396 8.67 28.01 22.41
N PHE A 397 8.78 26.67 22.32
CA PHE A 397 7.67 25.75 22.05
C PHE A 397 7.40 24.75 23.20
N GLU A 398 7.98 24.95 24.38
CA GLU A 398 7.90 24.00 25.51
C GLU A 398 6.46 23.73 25.94
N ASN A 399 5.63 24.78 26.02
CA ASN A 399 4.21 24.65 26.37
C ASN A 399 3.41 23.88 25.31
N GLN A 400 3.79 24.02 24.03
CA GLN A 400 3.13 23.32 22.92
C GLN A 400 3.51 21.84 22.92
N LEU A 401 4.79 21.52 23.09
CA LEU A 401 5.28 20.15 23.24
C LEU A 401 4.66 19.42 24.43
N ALA A 402 4.26 20.18 25.46
CA ALA A 402 3.66 19.63 26.65
C ALA A 402 2.17 19.25 26.48
N THR A 403 1.52 19.74 25.43
CA THR A 403 0.08 19.55 25.13
C THR A 403 -0.18 18.86 23.80
N ASN A 404 0.81 18.81 22.91
CA ASN A 404 0.73 18.20 21.59
C ASN A 404 1.78 17.08 21.48
N PRO A 405 1.43 15.83 21.83
CA PRO A 405 2.32 14.71 21.67
C PRO A 405 2.57 14.40 20.19
N THR A 406 3.62 13.64 19.90
CA THR A 406 3.72 12.96 18.62
C THR A 406 2.70 11.82 18.59
N LEU A 407 1.81 11.82 17.60
CA LEU A 407 0.81 10.79 17.40
C LEU A 407 1.32 9.74 16.41
N ILE A 408 1.30 8.48 16.82
CA ILE A 408 1.77 7.35 16.04
C ILE A 408 0.65 6.33 15.94
N PHE A 409 0.28 5.92 14.73
CA PHE A 409 -0.61 4.79 14.52
C PHE A 409 0.16 3.49 14.74
N VAL A 410 -0.37 2.58 15.54
CA VAL A 410 0.27 1.31 15.93
C VAL A 410 -0.76 0.19 15.77
N PRO A 411 -0.81 -0.47 14.60
CA PRO A 411 -1.89 -1.40 14.28
C PRO A 411 -1.81 -2.68 15.12
N LYS A 412 -2.92 -3.08 15.74
CA LYS A 412 -3.14 -4.36 16.43
C LYS A 412 -2.87 -5.56 15.55
N TRP A 413 -2.94 -5.39 14.22
CA TRP A 413 -2.46 -6.40 13.28
C TRP A 413 -1.02 -6.80 13.60
N HIS A 414 -0.11 -5.88 13.88
CA HIS A 414 1.26 -6.22 14.27
C HIS A 414 1.48 -6.24 15.78
N TYR A 415 0.69 -5.48 16.52
CA TYR A 415 0.86 -5.23 17.95
C TYR A 415 -0.40 -5.58 18.76
N PRO A 416 -0.86 -6.83 18.71
CA PRO A 416 -2.17 -7.18 19.27
C PRO A 416 -2.29 -7.08 20.79
N TYR A 417 -1.15 -7.17 21.48
CA TYR A 417 -1.04 -7.10 22.93
C TYR A 417 0.11 -6.18 23.28
N LEU A 418 0.12 -4.97 22.70
CA LEU A 418 1.19 -3.99 22.90
C LEU A 418 1.41 -3.75 24.40
N ASN A 419 2.56 -4.17 24.91
CA ASN A 419 2.97 -3.89 26.27
C ASN A 419 3.93 -2.68 26.25
N TYR A 420 3.85 -1.82 27.27
CA TYR A 420 4.79 -0.73 27.46
C TYR A 420 6.25 -1.22 27.60
N ASP A 421 6.46 -2.44 28.10
CA ASP A 421 7.79 -3.07 28.17
C ASP A 421 8.41 -3.35 26.79
N ASP A 422 7.59 -3.41 25.72
CA ASP A 422 8.04 -3.58 24.34
C ASP A 422 8.47 -2.25 23.70
N ILE A 423 8.26 -1.12 24.39
CA ILE A 423 8.50 0.23 23.88
C ILE A 423 9.80 0.78 24.50
N SER A 424 10.79 1.07 23.66
CA SER A 424 12.02 1.74 24.06
C SER A 424 11.98 3.20 23.61
N LEU A 425 12.11 4.12 24.57
CA LEU A 425 12.16 5.56 24.33
C LEU A 425 13.51 6.12 24.76
N ASN A 426 13.99 7.12 24.03
CA ASN A 426 15.14 7.92 24.46
C ASN A 426 14.73 9.02 25.47
N THR A 427 13.52 9.57 25.34
CA THR A 427 13.02 10.67 26.16
C THR A 427 11.51 10.58 26.41
N GLY A 428 11.08 11.15 27.54
CA GLY A 428 9.69 11.33 27.87
C GLY A 428 8.94 10.02 28.10
N PHE A 429 7.65 10.00 27.77
CA PHE A 429 6.77 8.87 28.03
C PHE A 429 5.70 8.74 26.95
N VAL A 430 5.08 7.57 26.87
CA VAL A 430 3.97 7.30 25.96
C VAL A 430 2.67 7.02 26.70
N LYS A 431 1.56 7.29 26.03
CA LYS A 431 0.22 6.80 26.37
C LYS A 431 -0.37 6.10 25.16
N TYR A 432 -0.95 4.93 25.34
CA TYR A 432 -1.59 4.17 24.28
C TYR A 432 -3.11 4.24 24.40
N ASP A 433 -3.76 4.74 23.36
CA ASP A 433 -5.20 4.59 23.15
C ASP A 433 -5.44 3.31 22.33
N GLU A 434 -5.84 2.26 23.04
CA GLU A 434 -6.12 0.95 22.44
C GLU A 434 -7.32 0.97 21.48
N ILE A 435 -8.27 1.89 21.66
CA ILE A 435 -9.47 1.94 20.81
C ILE A 435 -9.12 2.53 19.45
N SER A 436 -8.37 3.64 19.45
CA SER A 436 -7.96 4.33 18.22
C SER A 436 -6.66 3.78 17.62
N GLU A 437 -5.99 2.84 18.31
CA GLU A 437 -4.69 2.29 17.95
C GLU A 437 -3.60 3.38 17.82
N TYR A 438 -3.69 4.43 18.66
CA TYR A 438 -2.76 5.55 18.67
C TYR A 438 -1.86 5.53 19.90
N LEU A 439 -0.56 5.66 19.66
CA LEU A 439 0.46 5.90 20.67
C LEU A 439 0.78 7.40 20.69
N GLU A 440 0.47 8.06 21.80
CA GLU A 440 0.83 9.45 22.08
C GLU A 440 2.20 9.48 22.76
N TRP A 441 3.21 10.03 22.08
CA TRP A 441 4.55 10.21 22.63
C TRP A 441 4.78 11.65 23.09
N TYR A 442 4.91 11.84 24.40
CA TYR A 442 5.21 13.12 25.03
C TYR A 442 6.71 13.24 25.26
N HIS A 443 7.30 14.37 24.83
CA HIS A 443 8.76 14.57 24.78
C HIS A 443 9.36 15.18 26.05
N TYR A 444 8.69 15.05 27.19
CA TYR A 444 9.16 15.56 28.47
C TYR A 444 9.00 14.51 29.56
N ASP A 445 9.90 14.56 30.54
CA ASP A 445 9.85 13.74 31.73
C ASP A 445 8.99 14.42 32.80
N LEU A 446 8.28 13.61 33.58
CA LEU A 446 7.58 14.06 34.78
C LEU A 446 8.50 13.85 35.99
N GLU A 447 8.96 14.93 36.61
CA GLU A 447 9.71 14.88 37.87
C GLU A 447 8.81 15.31 39.04
N VAL A 448 8.87 14.57 40.14
CA VAL A 448 8.18 14.95 41.39
C VAL A 448 8.98 16.07 42.04
N ASP A 449 8.32 17.18 42.37
CA ASP A 449 8.98 18.29 43.07
C ASP A 449 9.46 17.87 44.47
N ASP A 450 10.48 18.52 45.03
CA ASP A 450 11.10 18.17 46.33
C ASP A 450 10.11 18.17 47.53
N SER A 451 8.91 18.74 47.33
CA SER A 451 7.81 18.76 48.30
C SER A 451 6.77 17.64 48.13
N GLY A 452 6.92 16.77 47.13
CA GLY A 452 5.98 15.68 46.82
C GLY A 452 4.59 16.12 46.34
N SER A 453 4.37 17.43 46.14
CA SER A 453 3.03 18.02 45.96
C SER A 453 2.68 18.37 44.51
N SER A 454 3.67 18.47 43.61
CA SER A 454 3.46 18.81 42.19
C SER A 454 4.43 18.08 41.26
N LEU A 455 4.00 17.85 40.01
CA LEU A 455 4.83 17.28 38.95
C LEU A 455 5.42 18.43 38.10
N LYS A 456 6.74 18.54 38.05
CA LYS A 456 7.47 19.44 37.14
C LYS A 456 7.79 18.72 35.83
N LYS A 457 7.62 19.42 34.71
CA LYS A 457 7.99 18.92 33.38
C LYS A 457 9.46 19.23 33.13
N ARG A 458 10.26 18.20 32.83
CA ARG A 458 11.68 18.36 32.50
C ARG A 458 11.97 17.81 31.11
N PHE A 459 12.67 18.59 30.32
CA PHE A 459 13.11 18.23 28.99
C PHE A 459 14.57 17.75 29.06
N ARG A 460 14.82 16.44 28.89
CA ARG A 460 16.18 15.87 28.83
C ARG A 460 16.54 15.51 27.40
N PHE A 461 17.65 16.04 26.88
CA PHE A 461 18.10 15.74 25.51
C PHE A 461 19.63 15.74 25.38
N GLU A 462 20.16 14.84 24.55
CA GLU A 462 21.55 14.85 24.09
C GLU A 462 21.75 16.02 23.10
N ARG A 463 22.66 16.95 23.42
CA ARG A 463 23.12 17.94 22.46
C ARG A 463 24.01 17.24 21.42
N THR A 464 23.53 17.07 20.20
CA THR A 464 24.45 16.86 19.06
C THR A 464 25.29 18.12 18.90
N TYR A 465 26.56 18.04 19.35
CA TYR A 465 27.56 19.05 19.05
C TYR A 465 27.83 19.04 17.53
N ASN A 466 27.48 20.13 16.86
CA ASN A 466 27.98 20.39 15.52
C ASN A 466 29.50 20.59 15.63
N HIS A 467 30.27 19.64 15.11
CA HIS A 467 31.68 19.87 14.82
C HIS A 467 31.79 20.77 13.59
N THR A 468 31.64 22.08 13.79
CA THR A 468 32.36 23.06 12.97
C THR A 468 33.80 23.04 13.43
N GLN A 469 34.68 22.36 12.69
CA GLN A 469 36.08 22.74 12.66
C GLN A 469 36.31 23.61 11.42
N GLU A 470 36.38 24.91 11.66
CA GLU A 470 37.26 25.79 10.91
C GLU A 470 38.71 25.34 11.17
N SER A 471 39.42 25.01 10.09
CA SER A 471 40.80 25.44 9.83
C SER A 471 41.10 25.28 8.35
#